data_AF-A0A424IYB1-F1
#
_entry.id   AF-A0A424IYB1-F1
#
_cell.length_a   1.000
_cell.length_b   1.000
_cell.length_c   1.000
_cell.angle_alpha   90.00
_cell.angle_beta   90.00
_cell.angle_gamma   90.00
#
_symmetry.space_group_name_H-M   'P 1'
#
loop_
_entity.id
_entity.type
_entity.pdbx_description
1 polymer ?
#
loop_
_entity_poly.entity_id
_entity_poly.type
_entity_poly.pdbx_seq_one_letter_code
_entity_poly.pdbx_strand_id
1 'polypeptide(L)'
;MRDMILNAIKTKMIGQMNAHIANAEVMLSNPVGARDRATVVDTIEKEIEELQNLNGKLNILTKYFERSNENAIEEQKAKSKSK
;
A
#
# COMPACT_ATOMS: atom_id res chain seq x y z
N MET A 1 11.12 -16.55 8.22
CA MET A 1 10.68 -16.58 6.80
C MET A 1 9.31 -15.93 6.58
N ARG A 2 8.28 -16.24 7.38
CA ARG A 2 6.96 -15.59 7.27
C ARG A 2 7.02 -14.05 7.26
N ASP A 3 7.66 -13.46 8.26
CA ASP A 3 7.72 -11.99 8.39
C ASP A 3 8.50 -11.34 7.25
N MET A 4 9.54 -12.01 6.74
CA MET A 4 10.29 -11.57 5.57
C MET A 4 9.40 -11.53 4.32
N ILE A 5 8.56 -12.55 4.11
CA ILE A 5 7.62 -12.58 2.97
C ILE A 5 6.56 -11.49 3.11
N LEU A 6 5.98 -11.32 4.31
CA LEU A 6 4.98 -10.27 4.56
C LEU A 6 5.58 -8.87 4.33
N ASN A 7 6.79 -8.61 4.82
CA ASN A 7 7.50 -7.37 4.58
C ASN A 7 7.82 -7.16 3.10
N ALA A 8 8.27 -8.19 2.38
CA ALA A 8 8.55 -8.08 0.94
C ALA A 8 7.29 -7.71 0.14
N ILE A 9 6.14 -8.32 0.47
CA ILE A 9 4.85 -7.99 -0.16
C ILE A 9 4.46 -6.54 0.16
N LYS A 10 4.59 -6.12 1.42
CA LYS A 10 4.28 -4.75 1.86
C LYS A 10 5.15 -3.71 1.14
N THR A 11 6.46 -3.90 1.10
CA THR A 11 7.39 -2.99 0.41
C THR A 11 7.09 -2.93 -1.09
N LYS A 12 6.75 -4.06 -1.72
CA LYS A 12 6.33 -4.08 -3.13
C LYS A 12 5.08 -3.23 -3.34
N MET A 13 4.05 -3.40 -2.51
CA MET A 13 2.80 -2.60 -2.61
C MET A 13 3.07 -1.11 -2.44
N ILE A 14 3.87 -0.73 -1.43
CA ILE A 14 4.25 0.68 -1.20
C ILE A 14 5.00 1.25 -2.41
N GLY A 15 5.93 0.47 -3.00
CA GLY A 15 6.63 0.87 -4.22
C GLY A 15 5.69 1.11 -5.39
N GLN A 16 4.69 0.25 -5.58
CA GLN A 16 3.66 0.42 -6.62
C GLN A 16 2.81 1.68 -6.36
N MET A 17 2.39 1.91 -5.11
CA MET A 17 1.64 3.12 -4.76
C MET A 17 2.45 4.39 -5.07
N ASN A 18 3.74 4.40 -4.72
CA ASN A 18 4.61 5.54 -5.01
C ASN A 18 4.74 5.80 -6.52
N ALA A 19 4.74 4.75 -7.35
CA ALA A 19 4.77 4.90 -8.80
C ALA A 19 3.49 5.56 -9.34
N HIS A 20 2.30 5.11 -8.89
CA HIS A 20 1.02 5.71 -9.27
C HIS A 20 0.90 7.16 -8.80
N ILE A 21 1.34 7.48 -7.58
CA ILE A 21 1.40 8.85 -7.06
C ILE A 21 2.31 9.71 -7.94
N ALA A 22 3.50 9.23 -8.28
CA ALA A 22 4.43 9.97 -9.13
C ALA A 22 3.84 10.24 -10.52
N ASN A 23 3.15 9.28 -11.12
CA ASN A 23 2.45 9.48 -12.39
C ASN A 23 1.38 10.58 -12.28
N ALA A 24 0.55 10.53 -11.23
CA ALA A 24 -0.48 11.54 -10.99
C ALA A 24 0.13 12.93 -10.79
N GLU A 25 1.18 13.06 -9.99
CA GLU A 25 1.89 14.33 -9.73
C GLU A 25 2.52 14.91 -11.02
N VAL A 26 3.12 14.06 -11.85
CA VAL A 26 3.65 14.49 -13.15
C VAL A 26 2.53 15.00 -14.06
N MET A 27 1.39 14.32 -14.10
CA MET A 27 0.24 14.75 -14.90
C MET A 27 -0.41 16.04 -14.39
N LEU A 28 -0.47 16.22 -13.06
CA LEU A 28 -0.99 17.44 -12.42
C LEU A 28 -0.07 18.64 -12.64
N SER A 29 1.25 18.44 -12.57
CA SER A 29 2.24 19.49 -12.75
C SER A 29 2.53 19.81 -14.21
N ASN A 30 2.41 18.82 -15.09
CA ASN A 30 2.74 18.96 -16.51
C ASN A 30 1.84 18.06 -17.38
N PRO A 31 0.64 18.53 -17.79
CA PRO A 31 -0.37 17.71 -18.47
C PRO A 31 -0.01 17.25 -19.90
N VAL A 32 1.23 17.44 -20.36
CA VAL A 32 1.72 16.93 -21.65
C VAL A 32 2.07 15.44 -21.54
N GLY A 33 1.09 14.58 -21.79
CA GLY A 33 1.30 13.13 -21.76
C GLY A 33 0.08 12.27 -22.10
N ALA A 34 -1.09 12.88 -22.34
CA ALA A 34 -2.28 12.15 -22.76
C ALA A 34 -2.05 11.47 -24.12
N ARG A 35 -2.00 10.13 -24.13
CA ARG A 35 -1.99 9.34 -25.37
C ARG A 35 -3.39 9.35 -25.99
N ASP A 36 -3.52 10.09 -27.08
CA ASP A 36 -4.42 10.02 -28.25
C ASP A 36 -5.93 9.69 -28.10
N ARG A 37 -6.44 9.25 -26.94
CA ARG A 37 -7.87 8.98 -26.69
C ARG A 37 -8.33 9.20 -25.24
N ALA A 38 -7.44 9.23 -24.26
CA ALA A 38 -7.80 9.49 -22.86
C ALA A 38 -7.47 10.94 -22.50
N THR A 39 -8.34 11.61 -21.76
CA THR A 39 -7.99 12.91 -21.19
C THR A 39 -7.01 12.74 -20.03
N VAL A 40 -6.31 13.82 -19.66
CA VAL A 40 -5.42 13.83 -18.48
C VAL A 40 -6.21 13.49 -17.22
N VAL A 41 -7.45 13.95 -17.12
CA VAL A 41 -8.36 13.65 -16.00
C VAL A 41 -8.68 12.15 -15.94
N ASP A 42 -9.09 11.54 -17.05
CA ASP A 42 -9.38 10.09 -17.08
C ASP A 42 -8.16 9.24 -16.69
N THR A 43 -6.97 9.74 -17.02
CA THR A 43 -5.73 9.05 -16.69
C THR A 43 -5.42 9.17 -15.20
N ILE A 44 -5.56 10.37 -14.61
CA ILE A 44 -5.41 10.58 -13.16
C ILE A 44 -6.44 9.76 -12.38
N GLU A 45 -7.69 9.67 -12.84
CA GLU A 45 -8.72 8.85 -12.20
C GLU A 45 -8.32 7.37 -12.14
N LYS A 46 -7.72 6.83 -13.21
CA LYS A 46 -7.19 5.47 -13.22
C LYS A 46 -6.04 5.26 -12.24
N GLU A 47 -5.12 6.23 -12.13
CA GLU A 47 -4.03 6.17 -11.15
C GLU A 47 -4.59 6.15 -9.71
N ILE A 48 -5.67 6.91 -9.44
CA ILE A 48 -6.36 6.93 -8.13
C ILE A 48 -7.09 5.60 -7.86
N GLU A 49 -7.73 5.00 -8.86
CA GLU A 49 -8.39 3.70 -8.74
C GLU A 49 -7.40 2.59 -8.36
N GLU A 50 -6.23 2.57 -8.99
CA GLU A 50 -5.15 1.64 -8.64
C GLU A 50 -4.64 1.87 -7.22
N LEU A 51 -4.52 3.13 -6.78
CA LEU A 51 -4.18 3.46 -5.39
C LEU A 51 -5.22 2.95 -4.40
N GLN A 52 -6.51 3.07 -4.71
CA GLN A 52 -7.59 2.54 -3.88
C GLN A 52 -7.49 1.02 -3.73
N ASN A 53 -7.23 0.31 -4.83
CA ASN A 53 -7.04 -1.14 -4.84
C ASN A 53 -5.83 -1.57 -3.99
N LEU A 54 -4.68 -0.91 -4.18
CA LEU A 54 -3.46 -1.17 -3.41
C LEU A 54 -3.65 -0.87 -1.92
N ASN A 55 -4.31 0.23 -1.58
CA ASN A 55 -4.60 0.58 -0.19
C ASN A 55 -5.51 -0.45 0.48
N GLY A 56 -6.53 -0.97 -0.23
CA GLY A 56 -7.37 -2.07 0.26
C GLY A 56 -6.55 -3.33 0.57
N LYS A 57 -5.67 -3.73 -0.35
CA LYS A 57 -4.77 -4.88 -0.15
C LYS A 57 -3.82 -4.68 1.03
N LEU A 58 -3.23 -3.49 1.16
CA LEU A 58 -2.33 -3.14 2.26
C LEU A 58 -3.07 -3.18 3.61
N ASN A 59 -4.29 -2.64 3.67
CA ASN A 59 -5.11 -2.68 4.87
C ASN A 59 -5.45 -4.11 5.31
N ILE A 60 -5.77 -5.00 4.36
CA ILE A 60 -6.00 -6.42 4.67
C ILE A 60 -4.71 -7.07 5.19
N LEU A 61 -3.58 -6.82 4.51
CA LEU A 61 -2.28 -7.35 4.91
C LEU A 61 -1.94 -6.93 6.35
N THR A 62 -2.04 -5.64 6.66
CA THR A 62 -1.73 -5.13 8.00
C THR A 62 -2.75 -5.60 9.04
N LYS A 63 -4.06 -5.54 8.75
CA LYS A 63 -5.10 -5.88 9.73
C LYS A 63 -5.10 -7.36 10.12
N TYR A 64 -4.88 -8.27 9.18
CA TYR A 64 -5.02 -9.71 9.43
C TYR A 64 -3.68 -10.43 9.59
N PHE A 65 -2.60 -9.91 9.03
CA PHE A 65 -1.31 -10.61 9.03
C PHE A 65 -0.26 -9.93 9.92
N GLU A 66 -0.34 -8.62 10.16
CA GLU A 66 0.58 -7.91 11.07
C GLU A 66 -0.02 -7.72 12.46
N ARG A 67 -1.28 -7.26 12.57
CA ARG A 67 -1.93 -7.01 13.87
C ARG A 67 -2.14 -8.27 14.71
N SER A 68 -2.24 -9.43 14.06
CA SER A 68 -2.28 -10.74 14.72
C SER A 68 -0.99 -11.05 15.49
N ASN A 69 0.15 -10.51 15.06
CA ASN A 69 1.42 -10.68 15.76
C ASN A 69 1.55 -9.74 16.97
N GLU A 70 1.02 -8.52 16.91
CA GLU A 70 1.07 -7.56 18.03
C GLU A 70 0.32 -8.09 19.26
N ASN A 71 -0.89 -8.62 19.06
CA ASN A 71 -1.67 -9.23 20.14
C ASN A 71 -0.92 -10.43 20.79
N ALA A 72 -0.26 -11.26 19.97
CA ALA A 72 0.54 -12.38 20.46
C ALA A 72 1.79 -11.93 21.25
N ILE A 73 2.41 -10.81 20.85
CA ILE A 73 3.56 -10.22 21.55
C ILE A 73 3.12 -9.58 22.88
N GLU A 74 1.97 -8.91 22.92
CA GLU A 74 1.41 -8.32 24.14
C GLU A 74 1.00 -9.39 25.16
N GLU A 75 0.37 -10.48 24.72
CA GLU A 75 0.02 -11.61 25.59
C GLU A 75 1.27 -12.29 26.19
N GLN A 76 2.36 -12.41 25.42
CA GLN A 76 3.62 -12.97 25.91
C GLN A 76 4.31 -12.04 26.93
N LYS A 77 4.30 -10.72 26.69
CA LYS A 77 4.83 -9.72 27.63
C LYS A 77 4.02 -9.65 28.93
N ALA A 78 2.71 -9.86 28.87
CA ALA A 78 1.86 -9.89 30.07
C ALA A 78 2.17 -11.14 30.93
N LYS A 79 2.38 -12.30 30.31
CA LYS A 79 2.72 -13.55 31.00
C LYS A 79 4.13 -13.53 31.63
N SER A 80 5.10 -12.83 31.04
CA SER A 80 6.46 -12.72 31.58
C SER A 80 6.60 -11.73 32.74
N LYS A 81 5.66 -10.78 32.90
CA LYS A 81 5.63 -9.84 34.03
C LYS A 81 4.89 -10.39 35.26
N SER A 82 4.18 -11.50 35.11
CA SER A 82 3.42 -12.15 36.18
C SER A 82 4.15 -13.35 36.81
N LYS A 83 5.42 -13.57 36.43
CA LYS A 83 6.34 -14.60 36.94
C LYS A 83 7.55 -13.89 37.53
#